data_AF-A0A7S4PE48-F1
#
_entry.id   AF-A0A7S4PE48-F1
#
_cell.length_a   1.000
_cell.length_b   1.000
_cell.length_c   1.000
_cell.angle_alpha   90.00
_cell.angle_beta   90.00
_cell.angle_gamma   90.00
#
_symmetry.space_group_name_H-M   'P 1'
#
loop_
_entity.id
_entity.type
_entity.pdbx_description
1 polymer ?
#
loop_
_entity_poly.entity_id
_entity_poly.type
_entity_poly.pdbx_seq_one_letter_code
_entity_poly.pdbx_strand_id
1 'polypeptide(L)'
;GLWHRNIPQIMEMCGGNIEILAFDWPGFGRSSRVAYDLDEFQNHFPLPEEFSSSSSSSSSSSKDMNEEEGNTLPTEVLDRVHKAENYYVESLESLRKQLGLDSFVLLGHSLGGYFSSLYALRYPERVSSLILASPVGMPERPAEDTPSRLPPWVVSTFRQVWKMNISPQSFVRTAGPLGPRLVNWFCTKRFRFEGEEARQVSSYLYHTSAASPSGEYSLFDVLGPGVFAHRPLIHRLPSLCPSVPLHFIYGKHDWMDFRSGLHVTTAREGKVYRVSDSGHQMYIENDSSFNQLIAKILLNKEESIQGVYTVDADQVEGFGQAQ
;
A
#
# COMPACT_ATOMS: atom_id res chain seq x y z
N GLY A 1 -17.01 -1.05 -5.61
CA GLY A 1 -16.00 -1.53 -4.64
C GLY A 1 -16.23 -0.85 -3.31
N LEU A 2 -15.26 -0.90 -2.39
CA LEU A 2 -15.43 -0.28 -1.05
C LEU A 2 -15.56 1.25 -1.10
N TRP A 3 -15.06 1.89 -2.16
CA TRP A 3 -15.09 3.34 -2.39
C TRP A 3 -16.42 3.90 -2.94
N HIS A 4 -17.49 3.10 -2.92
CA HIS A 4 -18.75 3.44 -3.58
C HIS A 4 -19.44 4.69 -3.02
N ARG A 5 -19.23 5.02 -1.75
CA ARG A 5 -19.71 6.29 -1.14
C ARG A 5 -18.83 7.48 -1.54
N ASN A 6 -17.52 7.24 -1.67
CA ASN A 6 -16.52 8.30 -1.79
C ASN A 6 -16.51 8.95 -3.18
N ILE A 7 -16.48 8.14 -4.24
CA ILE A 7 -16.29 8.64 -5.61
C ILE A 7 -17.38 9.66 -6.00
N PRO A 8 -18.69 9.39 -5.84
CA PRO A 8 -19.71 10.36 -6.21
C PRO A 8 -19.62 11.66 -5.40
N GLN A 9 -19.36 11.55 -4.09
CA GLN A 9 -19.25 12.71 -3.20
C GLN A 9 -18.03 13.58 -3.55
N ILE A 10 -16.87 12.98 -3.83
CA ILE A 10 -15.67 13.72 -4.22
C ILE A 10 -15.89 14.43 -5.57
N MET A 11 -16.51 13.74 -6.54
CA MET A 11 -16.87 14.35 -7.83
C MET A 11 -17.82 15.54 -7.66
N GLU A 12 -18.83 15.42 -6.81
CA GLU A 12 -19.76 16.50 -6.48
C GLU A 12 -19.04 17.69 -5.83
N MET A 13 -18.20 17.44 -4.82
CA MET A 13 -17.41 18.48 -4.14
C MET A 13 -16.45 19.22 -5.08
N CYS A 14 -15.98 18.54 -6.14
CA CYS A 14 -15.12 19.12 -7.18
C CYS A 14 -15.90 19.75 -8.34
N GLY A 15 -17.24 19.87 -8.23
CA GLY A 15 -18.09 20.48 -9.23
C GLY A 15 -18.20 19.69 -10.54
N GLY A 16 -17.93 18.38 -10.52
CA GLY A 16 -18.01 17.50 -11.69
C GLY A 16 -16.90 17.68 -12.73
N ASN A 17 -15.91 18.53 -12.47
CA ASN A 17 -14.82 18.84 -13.41
C ASN A 17 -13.64 17.84 -13.36
N ILE A 18 -13.83 16.72 -12.68
CA ILE A 18 -12.81 15.69 -12.53
C ILE A 18 -13.34 14.34 -13.00
N GLU A 19 -12.44 13.52 -13.54
CA GLU A 19 -12.69 12.11 -13.81
C GLU A 19 -11.93 11.28 -12.76
N ILE A 20 -12.64 10.35 -12.11
CA ILE A 20 -12.03 9.45 -11.12
C ILE A 20 -12.03 8.03 -11.69
N LEU A 21 -10.82 7.52 -11.91
CA LEU A 21 -10.60 6.12 -12.26
C LEU A 21 -10.24 5.35 -11.00
N ALA A 22 -11.07 4.38 -10.63
CA ALA A 22 -10.86 3.53 -9.47
C ALA A 22 -10.73 2.08 -9.89
N PHE A 23 -9.62 1.46 -9.52
CA PHE A 23 -9.34 0.06 -9.81
C PHE A 23 -8.74 -0.60 -8.57
N ASP A 24 -9.00 -1.90 -8.44
CA ASP A 24 -8.39 -2.74 -7.42
C ASP A 24 -7.00 -3.17 -7.91
N TRP A 25 -5.98 -2.42 -7.51
CA TRP A 25 -4.66 -2.55 -8.12
C TRP A 25 -3.95 -3.86 -7.80
N PRO A 26 -3.94 -4.38 -6.55
CA PRO A 26 -3.45 -5.73 -6.29
C PRO A 26 -4.31 -6.82 -6.94
N GLY A 27 -5.46 -6.47 -7.54
CA GLY A 27 -6.30 -7.40 -8.27
C GLY A 27 -7.04 -8.36 -7.36
N PHE A 28 -7.45 -7.92 -6.17
CA PHE A 28 -8.21 -8.76 -5.25
C PHE A 28 -9.64 -9.02 -5.74
N GLY A 29 -10.20 -8.22 -6.67
CA GLY A 29 -11.60 -8.20 -7.12
C GLY A 29 -11.91 -8.69 -8.54
N ARG A 30 -13.15 -8.43 -9.00
CA ARG A 30 -13.82 -9.02 -10.20
C ARG A 30 -13.29 -8.61 -11.58
N SER A 31 -12.16 -7.93 -11.70
CA SER A 31 -11.52 -7.69 -13.01
C SER A 31 -11.19 -9.04 -13.68
N SER A 32 -11.03 -9.08 -15.01
CA SER A 32 -10.44 -10.24 -15.69
C SER A 32 -9.09 -10.56 -15.02
N ARG A 33 -9.08 -11.59 -14.18
CA ARG A 33 -7.92 -11.91 -13.33
C ARG A 33 -6.87 -12.54 -14.22
N VAL A 34 -5.94 -11.73 -14.68
CA VAL A 34 -4.68 -12.23 -15.19
C VAL A 34 -3.97 -12.94 -14.03
N ALA A 35 -3.39 -14.10 -14.32
CA ALA A 35 -2.58 -14.80 -13.34
C ALA A 35 -1.46 -13.85 -12.89
N TYR A 36 -1.16 -13.83 -11.60
CA TYR A 36 0.02 -13.14 -11.11
C TYR A 36 1.23 -14.02 -11.41
N ASP A 37 1.74 -13.88 -12.63
CA ASP A 37 2.89 -14.62 -13.16
C ASP A 37 4.02 -13.63 -13.42
N LEU A 38 5.02 -13.65 -12.53
CA LEU A 38 6.15 -12.74 -12.62
C LEU A 38 7.08 -13.11 -13.79
N ASP A 39 7.27 -14.39 -14.07
CA ASP A 39 8.22 -14.79 -15.11
C ASP A 39 7.65 -14.54 -16.51
N GLU A 40 6.36 -14.82 -16.73
CA GLU A 40 5.66 -14.45 -17.98
C GLU A 40 5.66 -12.93 -18.20
N PHE A 41 5.40 -12.17 -17.13
CA PHE A 41 5.37 -10.71 -17.21
C PHE A 41 6.74 -10.13 -17.56
N GLN A 42 7.81 -10.65 -16.95
CA GLN A 42 9.17 -10.18 -17.17
C GLN A 42 9.67 -10.40 -18.60
N ASN A 43 9.14 -11.41 -19.31
CA ASN A 43 9.42 -11.60 -20.73
C ASN A 43 8.91 -10.44 -21.60
N HIS A 44 7.88 -9.72 -21.16
CA HIS A 44 7.28 -8.59 -21.88
C HIS A 44 7.77 -7.24 -21.36
N PHE A 45 8.06 -7.15 -20.05
CA PHE A 45 8.51 -5.96 -19.35
C PHE A 45 9.74 -6.28 -18.51
N PRO A 46 10.94 -6.33 -19.13
CA PRO A 46 12.15 -6.71 -18.42
C PRO A 46 12.52 -5.70 -17.33
N LEU A 47 13.17 -6.19 -16.27
CA LEU A 47 13.72 -5.33 -15.23
C LEU A 47 14.73 -4.33 -15.80
N PRO A 48 14.73 -3.07 -15.34
CA PRO A 48 15.80 -2.13 -15.62
C PRO A 48 17.19 -2.69 -15.27
N GLU A 49 18.22 -2.33 -16.02
CA GLU A 49 19.59 -2.85 -15.86
C GLU A 49 20.17 -2.63 -14.45
N GLU A 50 19.76 -1.57 -13.77
CA GLU A 50 20.14 -1.31 -12.37
C GLU A 50 19.70 -2.41 -11.39
N PHE A 51 18.70 -3.23 -11.75
CA PHE A 51 18.24 -4.37 -10.96
C PHE A 51 18.77 -5.72 -11.47
N SER A 52 19.48 -5.77 -12.61
CA SER A 52 19.94 -7.03 -13.24
C SER A 52 21.29 -7.54 -12.72
N SER A 53 21.87 -6.89 -11.70
CA SER A 53 23.17 -7.26 -11.14
C SER A 53 23.08 -8.30 -10.02
N SER A 54 22.99 -9.58 -10.41
CA SER A 54 23.54 -10.67 -9.57
C SER A 54 24.02 -11.92 -10.34
N SER A 55 24.00 -11.93 -11.68
CA SER A 55 24.36 -13.14 -12.45
C SER A 55 25.59 -13.02 -13.36
N SER A 56 26.38 -11.95 -13.30
CA SER A 56 27.63 -11.88 -14.08
C SER A 56 28.75 -11.06 -13.43
N SER A 57 29.59 -11.71 -12.62
CA SER A 57 31.05 -11.46 -12.60
C SER A 57 31.81 -12.56 -11.83
N SER A 58 32.48 -13.39 -12.63
CA SER A 58 33.82 -13.98 -12.43
C SER A 58 34.21 -14.61 -11.09
N SER A 59 34.38 -15.94 -11.16
CA SER A 59 35.42 -16.70 -10.48
C SER A 59 36.76 -15.95 -10.43
N SER A 60 37.18 -15.50 -9.25
CA SER A 60 38.60 -15.42 -8.91
C SER A 60 38.78 -15.63 -7.41
N SER A 61 39.72 -16.50 -7.10
CA SER A 61 40.08 -16.98 -5.77
C SER A 61 40.82 -15.93 -4.96
N SER A 62 40.29 -15.59 -3.79
CA SER A 62 41.09 -15.16 -2.64
C SER A 62 40.30 -15.44 -1.37
N LYS A 63 40.83 -16.39 -0.59
CA LYS A 63 40.46 -16.61 0.80
C LYS A 63 40.88 -15.40 1.64
N ASP A 64 40.17 -15.25 2.75
CA ASP A 64 40.40 -14.34 3.88
C ASP A 64 39.71 -12.97 3.74
N MET A 65 38.63 -12.79 4.51
CA MET A 65 38.41 -11.74 5.50
C MET A 65 36.97 -11.86 6.04
N ASN A 66 36.90 -12.12 7.35
CA ASN A 66 35.77 -12.03 8.29
C ASN A 66 34.38 -11.63 7.75
N GLU A 67 33.45 -12.57 7.83
CA GLU A 67 32.00 -12.35 7.72
C GLU A 67 31.52 -11.41 8.84
N GLU A 68 31.24 -10.15 8.50
CA GLU A 68 30.25 -9.35 9.20
C GLU A 68 28.86 -9.76 8.65
N GLU A 69 28.08 -10.51 9.44
CA GLU A 69 26.66 -10.81 9.18
C GLU A 69 25.82 -9.52 9.24
N GLY A 70 25.91 -8.69 8.21
CA GLY A 70 25.04 -7.55 8.00
C GLY A 70 23.81 -7.97 7.21
N ASN A 71 22.67 -8.14 7.90
CA ASN A 71 21.26 -7.94 7.51
C ASN A 71 20.85 -7.77 6.02
N THR A 72 21.48 -8.47 5.06
CA THR A 72 21.14 -8.40 3.63
C THR A 72 20.10 -9.47 3.30
N LEU A 73 19.01 -9.07 2.65
CA LEU A 73 17.98 -9.99 2.19
C LEU A 73 18.59 -11.05 1.24
N PRO A 74 18.15 -12.32 1.32
CA PRO A 74 18.59 -13.34 0.36
C PRO A 74 18.31 -12.89 -1.08
N THR A 75 19.26 -13.14 -1.99
CA THR A 75 19.18 -12.71 -3.40
C THR A 75 17.87 -13.11 -4.08
N GLU A 76 17.37 -14.32 -3.81
CA GLU A 76 16.09 -14.82 -4.36
C GLU A 76 14.86 -14.06 -3.84
N VAL A 77 14.91 -13.54 -2.62
CA VAL A 77 13.84 -12.69 -2.07
C VAL A 77 13.90 -11.33 -2.75
N LEU A 78 15.10 -10.77 -2.89
CA LEU A 78 15.28 -9.48 -3.55
C LEU A 78 14.87 -9.50 -5.03
N ASP A 79 15.21 -10.57 -5.77
CA ASP A 79 14.76 -10.77 -7.15
C ASP A 79 13.23 -10.77 -7.24
N ARG A 80 12.56 -11.54 -6.37
CA ARG A 80 11.09 -11.56 -6.30
C ARG A 80 10.49 -10.20 -5.98
N VAL A 81 11.06 -9.47 -5.02
CA VAL A 81 10.64 -8.10 -4.70
C VAL A 81 10.75 -7.22 -5.94
N HIS A 82 11.89 -7.22 -6.63
CA HIS A 82 12.08 -6.41 -7.83
C HIS A 82 11.08 -6.77 -8.93
N LYS A 83 10.86 -8.07 -9.17
CA LYS A 83 9.88 -8.53 -10.15
C LYS A 83 8.47 -8.10 -9.79
N ALA A 84 8.08 -8.22 -8.52
CA ALA A 84 6.77 -7.81 -8.02
C ALA A 84 6.57 -6.29 -8.12
N GLU A 85 7.55 -5.49 -7.72
CA GLU A 85 7.50 -4.03 -7.87
C GLU A 85 7.36 -3.62 -9.34
N ASN A 86 8.13 -4.24 -10.23
CA ASN A 86 8.08 -3.99 -11.66
C ASN A 86 6.71 -4.33 -12.26
N TYR A 87 6.14 -5.48 -11.88
CA TYR A 87 4.82 -5.92 -12.34
C TYR A 87 3.76 -4.83 -12.17
N TYR A 88 3.64 -4.24 -10.99
CA TYR A 88 2.61 -3.23 -10.72
C TYR A 88 2.91 -1.89 -11.36
N VAL A 89 4.16 -1.45 -11.32
CA VAL A 89 4.58 -0.16 -11.89
C VAL A 89 4.36 -0.15 -13.42
N GLU A 90 4.84 -1.18 -14.13
CA GLU A 90 4.70 -1.27 -15.59
C GLU A 90 3.25 -1.57 -16.01
N SER A 91 2.48 -2.29 -15.18
CA SER A 91 1.04 -2.46 -15.42
C SER A 91 0.28 -1.14 -15.36
N LEU A 92 0.59 -0.26 -14.40
CA LEU A 92 -0.05 1.06 -14.31
C LEU A 92 0.40 1.97 -15.46
N GLU A 93 1.67 1.93 -15.85
CA GLU A 93 2.16 2.69 -17.01
C GLU A 93 1.51 2.22 -18.32
N SER A 94 1.33 0.89 -18.49
CA SER A 94 0.59 0.33 -19.61
C SER A 94 -0.87 0.79 -19.62
N LEU A 95 -1.53 0.78 -18.45
CA LEU A 95 -2.91 1.27 -18.32
C LEU A 95 -3.00 2.76 -18.67
N ARG A 96 -2.09 3.59 -18.16
CA ARG A 96 -2.01 5.03 -18.47
C ARG A 96 -1.94 5.25 -19.99
N LYS A 97 -1.01 4.55 -20.66
CA LYS A 97 -0.83 4.64 -22.12
C LYS A 97 -2.10 4.24 -22.88
N GLN A 98 -2.75 3.14 -22.49
CA GLN A 98 -3.98 2.68 -23.13
C GLN A 98 -5.15 3.65 -22.97
N LEU A 99 -5.24 4.31 -21.82
CA LEU A 99 -6.25 5.33 -21.55
C LEU A 99 -5.89 6.71 -22.13
N GLY A 100 -4.68 6.87 -22.70
CA GLY A 100 -4.24 8.14 -23.28
C GLY A 100 -4.04 9.26 -22.25
N LEU A 101 -3.79 8.92 -20.98
CA LEU A 101 -3.63 9.89 -19.91
C LEU A 101 -2.22 10.48 -19.91
N ASP A 102 -2.05 11.79 -19.97
CA ASP A 102 -0.72 12.41 -19.95
C ASP A 102 -0.12 12.46 -18.54
N SER A 103 -0.85 13.07 -17.59
CA SER A 103 -0.54 13.11 -16.16
C SER A 103 -1.82 13.08 -15.32
N PHE A 104 -1.73 12.65 -14.06
CA PHE A 104 -2.88 12.53 -13.16
C PHE A 104 -2.47 12.62 -11.69
N VAL A 105 -3.45 12.88 -10.82
CA VAL A 105 -3.29 12.72 -9.37
C VAL A 105 -3.40 11.24 -9.03
N LEU A 106 -2.40 10.70 -8.35
CA LEU A 106 -2.35 9.29 -7.97
C LEU A 106 -2.63 9.13 -6.48
N LEU A 107 -3.75 8.48 -6.15
CA LEU A 107 -4.11 8.13 -4.78
C LEU A 107 -3.96 6.62 -4.56
N GLY A 108 -3.12 6.24 -3.60
CA GLY A 108 -2.93 4.85 -3.19
C GLY A 108 -3.30 4.63 -1.72
N HIS A 109 -4.10 3.59 -1.44
CA HIS A 109 -4.43 3.16 -0.08
C HIS A 109 -3.65 1.90 0.30
N SER A 110 -3.09 1.84 1.51
CA SER A 110 -2.42 0.63 2.04
C SER A 110 -1.34 0.10 1.09
N LEU A 111 -1.45 -1.15 0.62
CA LEU A 111 -0.55 -1.71 -0.40
C LEU A 111 -0.58 -0.94 -1.72
N GLY A 112 -1.72 -0.38 -2.11
CA GLY A 112 -1.79 0.53 -3.25
C GLY A 112 -0.91 1.77 -3.05
N GLY A 113 -0.80 2.28 -1.82
CA GLY A 113 0.12 3.36 -1.48
C GLY A 113 1.60 2.99 -1.67
N TYR A 114 1.96 1.74 -1.39
CA TYR A 114 3.29 1.22 -1.66
C TYR A 114 3.61 1.30 -3.15
N PHE A 115 2.79 0.66 -3.99
CA PHE A 115 3.00 0.66 -5.43
C PHE A 115 2.86 2.07 -6.06
N SER A 116 1.98 2.93 -5.53
CA SER A 116 1.80 4.30 -6.04
C SER A 116 3.06 5.13 -5.82
N SER A 117 3.72 4.92 -4.67
CA SER A 117 5.01 5.53 -4.38
C SER A 117 6.07 5.10 -5.39
N LEU A 118 6.11 3.80 -5.74
CA LEU A 118 7.09 3.28 -6.70
C LEU A 118 6.84 3.82 -8.11
N TYR A 119 5.57 3.89 -8.52
CA TYR A 119 5.20 4.46 -9.81
C TYR A 119 5.59 5.93 -9.91
N ALA A 120 5.31 6.74 -8.89
CA ALA A 120 5.68 8.14 -8.88
C ALA A 120 7.20 8.36 -8.83
N LEU A 121 7.95 7.45 -8.19
CA LEU A 121 9.42 7.48 -8.21
C LEU A 121 9.98 7.18 -9.61
N ARG A 122 9.36 6.27 -10.36
CA ARG A 122 9.81 5.87 -11.70
C ARG A 122 9.35 6.81 -12.81
N TYR A 123 8.12 7.31 -12.71
CA TYR A 123 7.47 8.16 -13.71
C TYR A 123 6.96 9.47 -13.10
N PRO A 124 7.84 10.30 -12.49
CA PRO A 124 7.44 11.52 -11.80
C PRO A 124 6.74 12.52 -12.72
N GLU A 125 7.06 12.53 -14.03
CA GLU A 125 6.44 13.39 -15.03
C GLU A 125 4.97 13.02 -15.32
N ARG A 126 4.52 11.84 -14.89
CA ARG A 126 3.15 11.35 -15.05
C ARG A 126 2.26 11.60 -13.85
N VAL A 127 2.83 12.05 -12.73
CA VAL A 127 2.13 12.22 -11.46
C VAL A 127 2.09 13.69 -11.09
N SER A 128 0.93 14.31 -11.15
CA SER A 128 0.76 15.73 -10.78
C SER A 128 0.63 15.94 -9.28
N SER A 129 0.25 14.91 -8.52
CA SER A 129 0.27 14.87 -7.06
C SER A 129 0.17 13.42 -6.58
N LEU A 130 0.88 13.06 -5.51
CA LEU A 130 0.85 11.75 -4.88
C LEU A 130 0.16 11.83 -3.51
N ILE A 131 -0.95 11.10 -3.38
CA ILE A 131 -1.73 10.99 -2.14
C ILE A 131 -1.62 9.57 -1.59
N LEU A 132 -1.05 9.42 -0.40
CA LEU A 132 -0.81 8.14 0.26
C LEU A 132 -1.73 8.02 1.48
N ALA A 133 -2.82 7.26 1.35
CA ALA A 133 -3.75 6.98 2.42
C ALA A 133 -3.33 5.71 3.18
N SER A 134 -2.83 5.87 4.41
CA SER A 134 -2.33 4.79 5.27
C SER A 134 -1.42 3.80 4.54
N PRO A 135 -0.35 4.27 3.85
CA PRO A 135 0.50 3.41 3.05
C PRO A 135 1.18 2.36 3.93
N VAL A 136 1.22 1.13 3.42
CA VAL A 136 2.02 0.05 4.04
C VAL A 136 3.48 0.17 3.62
N GLY A 137 4.39 -0.46 4.37
CA GLY A 137 5.79 -0.56 3.99
C GLY A 137 6.60 0.73 4.19
N MET A 138 6.10 1.64 5.04
CA MET A 138 6.81 2.88 5.36
C MET A 138 8.04 2.65 6.23
N PRO A 139 7.92 2.21 7.51
CA PRO A 139 9.07 2.07 8.39
C PRO A 139 9.92 0.84 8.04
N GLU A 140 11.18 0.88 8.46
CA GLU A 140 11.99 -0.33 8.57
C GLU A 140 11.36 -1.32 9.53
N ARG A 141 11.65 -2.61 9.32
CA ARG A 141 11.38 -3.62 10.34
C ARG A 141 12.29 -3.31 11.55
N PRO A 142 11.73 -3.20 12.77
CA PRO A 142 12.56 -3.04 13.96
C PRO A 142 13.60 -4.18 14.06
N ALA A 143 14.86 -3.83 14.31
CA ALA A 143 15.87 -4.79 14.76
C ALA A 143 15.30 -5.48 16.01
N GLU A 144 15.24 -6.82 16.01
CA GLU A 144 14.35 -7.59 16.88
C GLU A 144 14.49 -7.24 18.37
N ASP A 145 13.39 -6.76 18.99
CA ASP A 145 13.06 -6.88 20.44
C ASP A 145 11.86 -5.97 20.82
N THR A 146 10.81 -5.93 20.00
CA THR A 146 9.50 -5.47 20.50
C THR A 146 8.73 -6.69 20.99
N PRO A 147 8.48 -6.82 22.32
CA PRO A 147 7.67 -7.91 22.83
C PRO A 147 6.30 -7.87 22.16
N SER A 148 5.97 -8.92 21.41
CA SER A 148 4.61 -9.05 20.92
C SER A 148 3.67 -9.20 22.11
N ARG A 149 2.54 -8.50 22.10
CA ARG A 149 1.45 -8.74 23.06
C ARG A 149 0.79 -10.11 22.85
N LEU A 150 1.08 -10.77 21.72
CA LEU A 150 0.57 -12.09 21.41
C LEU A 150 1.49 -13.18 21.95
N PRO A 151 0.93 -14.33 22.38
CA PRO A 151 1.73 -15.48 22.79
C PRO A 151 2.74 -15.91 21.70
N PRO A 152 3.95 -16.38 22.06
CA PRO A 152 4.99 -16.76 21.08
C PRO A 152 4.52 -17.78 20.03
N TRP A 153 3.65 -18.72 20.41
CA TRP A 153 3.10 -19.71 19.49
C TRP A 153 2.19 -19.07 18.43
N VAL A 154 1.45 -18.00 18.76
CA VAL A 154 0.61 -17.26 17.80
C VAL A 154 1.48 -16.54 16.79
N VAL A 155 2.53 -15.85 17.26
CA VAL A 155 3.49 -15.16 16.40
C VAL A 155 4.19 -16.15 15.48
N SER A 156 4.61 -17.30 16.02
CA SER A 156 5.28 -18.36 15.25
C SER A 156 4.36 -18.96 14.18
N THR A 157 3.09 -19.25 14.52
CA THR A 157 2.09 -19.72 13.57
C THR A 157 1.85 -18.69 12.46
N PHE A 158 1.67 -17.41 12.80
CA PHE A 158 1.50 -16.35 11.81
C PHE A 158 2.70 -16.26 10.87
N ARG A 159 3.93 -16.27 11.41
CA ARG A 159 5.17 -16.29 10.60
C ARG A 159 5.22 -17.51 9.68
N GLN A 160 4.80 -18.68 10.15
CA GLN A 160 4.81 -19.89 9.34
C GLN A 160 3.77 -19.84 8.21
N VAL A 161 2.54 -19.41 8.50
CA VAL A 161 1.48 -19.21 7.49
C VAL A 161 1.91 -18.20 6.43
N TRP A 162 2.58 -17.11 6.84
CA TRP A 162 3.16 -16.11 5.93
C TRP A 162 4.22 -16.72 5.01
N LYS A 163 5.17 -17.49 5.56
CA LYS A 163 6.22 -18.17 4.78
C LYS A 163 5.68 -19.20 3.79
N MET A 164 4.50 -19.75 4.06
CA MET A 164 3.82 -20.68 3.15
C MET A 164 2.96 -19.97 2.09
N ASN A 165 2.98 -18.63 2.02
CA ASN A 165 2.15 -17.81 1.14
C ASN A 165 0.64 -18.08 1.27
N ILE A 166 0.19 -18.47 2.47
CA ILE A 166 -1.22 -18.73 2.73
C ILE A 166 -1.93 -17.40 3.05
N SER A 167 -2.71 -16.93 2.09
CA SER A 167 -3.46 -15.67 2.19
C SER A 167 -4.73 -15.77 3.06
N PRO A 168 -5.24 -14.66 3.63
CA PRO A 168 -6.58 -14.60 4.23
C PRO A 168 -7.67 -15.13 3.30
N GLN A 169 -7.56 -14.85 2.00
CA GLN A 169 -8.45 -15.31 0.95
C GLN A 169 -8.41 -16.84 0.79
N SER A 170 -7.24 -17.46 0.99
CA SER A 170 -7.11 -18.92 1.03
C SER A 170 -8.00 -19.54 2.10
N PHE A 171 -8.07 -18.95 3.29
CA PHE A 171 -8.98 -19.42 4.34
C PHE A 171 -10.46 -19.29 3.94
N VAL A 172 -10.83 -18.19 3.27
CA VAL A 172 -12.21 -18.01 2.76
C VAL A 172 -12.56 -19.09 1.72
N ARG A 173 -11.64 -19.42 0.82
CA ARG A 173 -11.81 -20.48 -0.18
C ARG A 173 -11.96 -21.86 0.47
N THR A 174 -11.08 -22.19 1.42
CA THR A 174 -11.09 -23.48 2.12
C THR A 174 -12.31 -23.65 3.03
N ALA A 175 -12.88 -22.56 3.55
CA ALA A 175 -14.10 -22.61 4.36
C ALA A 175 -15.35 -23.09 3.59
N GLY A 176 -15.30 -23.13 2.24
CA GLY A 176 -16.36 -23.68 1.41
C GLY A 176 -17.72 -23.02 1.70
N PRO A 177 -18.78 -23.81 1.97
CA PRO A 177 -20.12 -23.26 2.27
C PRO A 177 -20.19 -22.31 3.48
N LEU A 178 -19.20 -22.32 4.38
CA LEU A 178 -19.14 -21.41 5.52
C LEU A 178 -18.48 -20.06 5.18
N GLY A 179 -17.81 -19.96 4.03
CA GLY A 179 -17.11 -18.75 3.59
C GLY A 179 -17.96 -17.47 3.62
N PRO A 180 -19.20 -17.46 3.09
CA PRO A 180 -20.05 -16.26 3.15
C PRO A 180 -20.34 -15.81 4.58
N ARG A 181 -20.57 -16.76 5.51
CA ARG A 181 -20.82 -16.45 6.93
C ARG A 181 -19.59 -15.88 7.61
N LEU A 182 -18.41 -16.44 7.31
CA LEU A 182 -17.13 -15.96 7.82
C LEU A 182 -16.86 -14.52 7.38
N VAL A 183 -17.01 -14.23 6.09
CA VAL A 183 -16.81 -12.89 5.54
C VAL A 183 -17.84 -11.91 6.10
N ASN A 184 -19.10 -12.31 6.23
CA ASN A 184 -20.12 -11.45 6.84
C ASN A 184 -19.81 -11.10 8.29
N TRP A 185 -19.40 -12.09 9.08
CA TRP A 185 -18.96 -11.87 10.45
C TRP A 185 -17.77 -10.89 10.50
N PHE A 186 -16.78 -11.07 9.62
CA PHE A 186 -15.64 -10.15 9.54
C PHE A 186 -16.09 -8.73 9.17
N CYS A 187 -16.95 -8.58 8.17
CA CYS A 187 -17.41 -7.27 7.72
C CYS A 187 -18.18 -6.53 8.82
N THR A 188 -19.07 -7.20 9.53
CA THR A 188 -19.85 -6.60 10.65
C THR A 188 -18.98 -6.22 11.85
N LYS A 189 -17.84 -6.89 12.05
CA LYS A 189 -16.87 -6.54 13.10
C LYS A 189 -15.88 -5.47 12.67
N ARG A 190 -15.48 -5.47 11.40
CA ARG A 190 -14.43 -4.59 10.87
C ARG A 190 -14.96 -3.28 10.31
N PHE A 191 -16.15 -3.29 9.73
CA PHE A 191 -16.77 -2.14 9.08
C PHE A 191 -18.08 -1.78 9.77
N ARG A 192 -18.41 -0.49 9.79
CA ARG A 192 -19.66 0.03 10.36
C ARG A 192 -20.75 0.12 9.29
N PHE A 193 -20.91 -0.94 8.49
CA PHE A 193 -22.00 -1.03 7.53
C PHE A 193 -23.21 -1.67 8.21
N GLU A 194 -24.41 -1.19 7.87
CA GLU A 194 -25.67 -1.73 8.37
C GLU A 194 -26.63 -2.05 7.23
N GLY A 195 -27.64 -2.88 7.51
CA GLY A 195 -28.71 -3.20 6.56
C GLY A 195 -28.24 -3.78 5.23
N GLU A 196 -28.81 -3.27 4.13
CA GLU A 196 -28.58 -3.76 2.77
C GLU A 196 -27.14 -3.52 2.29
N GLU A 197 -26.54 -2.41 2.69
CA GLU A 197 -25.17 -2.09 2.33
C GLU A 197 -24.18 -3.09 2.92
N ALA A 198 -24.36 -3.46 4.20
CA ALA A 198 -23.54 -4.50 4.83
C ALA A 198 -23.61 -5.81 4.05
N ARG A 199 -24.81 -6.19 3.57
CA ARG A 199 -25.03 -7.38 2.76
C ARG A 199 -24.32 -7.29 1.42
N GLN A 200 -24.38 -6.14 0.76
CA GLN A 200 -23.73 -5.90 -0.54
C GLN A 200 -22.19 -5.91 -0.41
N VAL A 201 -21.65 -5.23 0.59
CA VAL A 201 -20.20 -5.21 0.87
C VAL A 201 -19.70 -6.61 1.23
N SER A 202 -20.41 -7.32 2.11
CA SER A 202 -20.10 -8.70 2.49
C SER A 202 -20.10 -9.65 1.28
N SER A 203 -21.15 -9.56 0.44
CA SER A 203 -21.23 -10.33 -0.81
C SER A 203 -20.09 -10.00 -1.77
N TYR A 204 -19.80 -8.70 -1.96
CA TYR A 204 -18.70 -8.23 -2.79
C TYR A 204 -17.36 -8.78 -2.31
N LEU A 205 -17.05 -8.67 -1.00
CA LEU A 205 -15.81 -9.16 -0.42
C LEU A 205 -15.69 -10.68 -0.44
N TYR A 206 -16.81 -11.39 -0.25
CA TYR A 206 -16.82 -12.85 -0.34
C TYR A 206 -16.49 -13.31 -1.75
N HIS A 207 -17.20 -12.83 -2.77
CA HIS A 207 -16.96 -13.25 -4.15
C HIS A 207 -15.60 -12.80 -4.69
N THR A 208 -15.07 -11.71 -4.16
CA THR A 208 -13.69 -11.23 -4.38
C THR A 208 -12.67 -12.19 -3.77
N SER A 209 -12.87 -12.63 -2.53
CA SER A 209 -11.92 -13.49 -1.81
C SER A 209 -12.00 -14.97 -2.21
N ALA A 210 -13.19 -15.45 -2.58
CA ALA A 210 -13.45 -16.84 -2.93
C ALA A 210 -13.08 -17.19 -4.38
N ALA A 211 -12.78 -16.19 -5.22
CA ALA A 211 -12.34 -16.40 -6.59
C ALA A 211 -10.92 -16.99 -6.67
N SER A 212 -10.52 -17.44 -7.85
CA SER A 212 -9.15 -17.91 -8.12
C SER A 212 -8.11 -16.87 -7.68
N PRO A 213 -7.02 -17.31 -7.02
CA PRO A 213 -5.99 -16.40 -6.56
C PRO A 213 -5.26 -15.71 -7.73
N SER A 214 -4.75 -14.51 -7.47
CA SER A 214 -4.03 -13.66 -8.44
C SER A 214 -3.03 -12.81 -7.64
N GLY A 215 -3.10 -11.48 -7.71
CA GLY A 215 -2.15 -10.57 -7.05
C GLY A 215 -2.19 -10.56 -5.52
N GLU A 216 -2.95 -11.44 -4.87
CA GLU A 216 -2.83 -11.67 -3.43
C GLU A 216 -1.47 -12.21 -3.02
N TYR A 217 -0.75 -12.88 -3.93
CA TYR A 217 0.59 -13.37 -3.65
C TYR A 217 1.65 -12.28 -3.66
N SER A 218 1.42 -11.19 -4.39
CA SER A 218 2.34 -10.04 -4.40
C SER A 218 2.59 -9.45 -3.01
N LEU A 219 1.61 -9.56 -2.11
CA LEU A 219 1.73 -9.13 -0.72
C LEU A 219 2.91 -9.83 -0.04
N PHE A 220 3.08 -11.13 -0.29
CA PHE A 220 4.15 -11.94 0.30
C PHE A 220 5.50 -11.70 -0.38
N ASP A 221 5.51 -11.30 -1.65
CA ASP A 221 6.74 -10.98 -2.37
C ASP A 221 7.32 -9.64 -1.93
N VAL A 222 6.49 -8.62 -1.67
CA VAL A 222 6.99 -7.29 -1.30
C VAL A 222 7.04 -7.04 0.20
N LEU A 223 6.24 -7.76 1.00
CA LEU A 223 6.20 -7.62 2.45
C LEU A 223 6.67 -8.90 3.16
N GLY A 224 7.55 -8.70 4.13
CA GLY A 224 7.96 -9.74 5.07
C GLY A 224 6.98 -9.93 6.23
N PRO A 225 7.26 -10.89 7.12
CA PRO A 225 6.43 -11.15 8.29
C PRO A 225 6.23 -9.90 9.16
N GLY A 226 5.00 -9.66 9.58
CA GLY A 226 4.64 -8.44 10.31
C GLY A 226 4.24 -7.28 9.39
N VAL A 227 4.13 -7.52 8.08
CA VAL A 227 3.65 -6.54 7.09
C VAL A 227 4.65 -5.37 6.92
N PHE A 228 5.93 -5.65 7.14
CA PHE A 228 7.04 -4.72 6.85
C PHE A 228 7.53 -4.96 5.44
N ALA A 229 7.75 -3.88 4.68
CA ALA A 229 8.30 -4.01 3.34
C ALA A 229 9.73 -4.55 3.39
N HIS A 230 10.06 -5.43 2.44
CA HIS A 230 11.45 -5.83 2.20
C HIS A 230 12.32 -4.64 1.77
N ARG A 231 11.71 -3.64 1.09
CA ARG A 231 12.36 -2.38 0.70
C ARG A 231 11.54 -1.18 1.21
N PRO A 232 11.78 -0.73 2.46
CA PRO A 232 10.97 0.32 3.10
C PRO A 232 10.94 1.64 2.31
N LEU A 233 9.77 2.28 2.30
CA LEU A 233 9.56 3.54 1.58
C LEU A 233 10.24 4.74 2.26
N ILE A 234 10.52 4.66 3.57
CA ILE A 234 11.13 5.76 4.32
C ILE A 234 12.49 6.20 3.73
N HIS A 235 13.24 5.28 3.09
CA HIS A 235 14.51 5.59 2.40
C HIS A 235 14.34 5.99 0.93
N ARG A 236 13.17 5.78 0.35
CA ARG A 236 12.92 5.93 -1.09
C ARG A 236 12.15 7.21 -1.40
N LEU A 237 11.11 7.50 -0.63
CA LEU A 237 10.27 8.69 -0.84
C LEU A 237 11.02 10.03 -0.71
N PRO A 238 12.11 10.18 0.08
CA PRO A 238 12.92 11.39 0.04
C PRO A 238 13.49 11.73 -1.34
N SER A 239 13.73 10.74 -2.21
CA SER A 239 14.23 10.96 -3.57
C SER A 239 13.14 11.19 -4.62
N LEU A 240 11.85 11.21 -4.22
CA LEU A 240 10.76 11.55 -5.14
C LEU A 240 10.99 12.97 -5.69
N CYS A 241 10.72 13.17 -6.99
CA CYS A 241 10.90 14.46 -7.64
C CYS A 241 10.26 15.60 -6.82
N PRO A 242 10.97 16.71 -6.53
CA PRO A 242 10.44 17.80 -5.72
C PRO A 242 9.19 18.47 -6.32
N SER A 243 9.02 18.41 -7.65
CA SER A 243 7.86 18.98 -8.32
C SER A 243 6.57 18.18 -8.11
N VAL A 244 6.63 16.97 -7.56
CA VAL A 244 5.46 16.13 -7.26
C VAL A 244 5.04 16.41 -5.81
N PRO A 245 3.91 17.09 -5.56
CA PRO A 245 3.38 17.27 -4.22
C PRO A 245 3.09 15.91 -3.56
N LEU A 246 3.44 15.80 -2.27
CA LEU A 246 3.31 14.57 -1.49
C LEU A 246 2.38 14.80 -0.30
N HIS A 247 1.32 14.01 -0.21
CA HIS A 247 0.35 14.07 0.87
C HIS A 247 0.19 12.70 1.53
N PHE A 248 0.41 12.61 2.83
CA PHE A 248 0.09 11.43 3.62
C PHE A 248 -1.22 11.65 4.36
N ILE A 249 -2.07 10.62 4.43
CA ILE A 249 -3.33 10.65 5.17
C ILE A 249 -3.39 9.41 6.06
N TYR A 250 -3.57 9.60 7.37
CA TYR A 250 -3.69 8.52 8.35
C TYR A 250 -4.95 8.66 9.17
N GLY A 251 -5.47 7.56 9.72
CA GLY A 251 -6.49 7.63 10.76
C GLY A 251 -5.90 8.10 12.10
N LYS A 252 -6.72 8.74 12.94
CA LYS A 252 -6.32 9.08 14.32
C LYS A 252 -5.99 7.85 15.18
N HIS A 253 -6.61 6.71 14.88
CA HIS A 253 -6.38 5.43 15.55
C HIS A 253 -5.80 4.38 14.61
N ASP A 254 -5.04 4.83 13.61
CA ASP A 254 -4.39 3.94 12.66
C ASP A 254 -3.29 3.12 13.33
N TRP A 255 -3.18 1.87 12.88
CA TRP A 255 -2.11 0.96 13.28
C TRP A 255 -0.86 1.16 12.41
N MET A 256 -1.00 1.80 11.24
CA MET A 256 0.13 2.35 10.49
C MET A 256 0.65 3.62 11.17
N ASP A 257 1.97 3.70 11.33
CA ASP A 257 2.59 4.79 12.07
C ASP A 257 2.78 6.05 11.20
N PHE A 258 1.95 7.06 11.45
CA PHE A 258 2.00 8.35 10.76
C PHE A 258 3.35 9.07 10.91
N ARG A 259 4.12 8.76 11.97
CA ARG A 259 5.46 9.31 12.22
C ARG A 259 6.44 8.97 11.10
N SER A 260 6.24 7.84 10.42
CA SER A 260 7.05 7.50 9.23
C SER A 260 6.81 8.49 8.08
N GLY A 261 5.56 8.94 7.90
CA GLY A 261 5.24 10.01 6.96
C GLY A 261 5.89 11.33 7.36
N LEU A 262 5.85 11.67 8.65
CA LEU A 262 6.52 12.87 9.16
C LEU A 262 8.03 12.83 8.90
N HIS A 263 8.68 11.68 9.09
CA HIS A 263 10.11 11.54 8.86
C HIS A 263 10.44 11.84 7.39
N VAL A 264 9.67 11.27 6.45
CA VAL A 264 9.82 11.60 5.03
C VAL A 264 9.62 13.09 4.77
N THR A 265 8.61 13.72 5.40
CA THR A 265 8.35 15.16 5.21
C THR A 265 9.38 16.09 5.89
N THR A 266 10.24 15.57 6.77
CA THR A 266 11.41 16.33 7.24
C THR A 266 12.56 16.34 6.24
N ALA A 267 12.66 15.30 5.39
CA ALA A 267 13.69 15.17 4.37
C ALA A 267 13.30 15.81 3.02
N ARG A 268 11.99 15.95 2.75
CA ARG A 268 11.45 16.62 1.56
C ARG A 268 10.11 17.29 1.84
N GLU A 269 9.72 18.26 1.03
CA GLU A 269 8.40 18.89 1.17
C GLU A 269 7.25 17.90 0.98
N GLY A 270 6.28 17.95 1.90
CA GLY A 270 5.04 17.19 1.89
C GLY A 270 4.15 17.54 3.08
N LYS A 271 2.90 17.07 3.08
CA LYS A 271 1.92 17.32 4.15
C LYS A 271 1.46 16.00 4.77
N VAL A 272 1.34 15.95 6.09
CA VAL A 272 0.77 14.79 6.81
C VAL A 272 -0.56 15.19 7.44
N TYR A 273 -1.61 14.44 7.12
CA TYR A 273 -2.95 14.63 7.63
C TYR A 273 -3.40 13.47 8.50
N ARG A 274 -4.20 13.77 9.51
CA ARG A 274 -4.87 12.78 10.35
C ARG A 274 -6.38 13.00 10.34
N VAL A 275 -7.14 11.94 10.10
CA VAL A 275 -8.62 11.97 10.08
C VAL A 275 -9.16 11.46 11.43
N SER A 276 -10.06 12.22 12.04
CA SER A 276 -10.70 11.85 13.31
C SER A 276 -11.55 10.59 13.17
N ASP A 277 -11.82 9.93 14.30
CA ASP A 277 -12.78 8.82 14.41
C ASP A 277 -12.57 7.67 13.41
N SER A 278 -11.32 7.51 12.97
CA SER A 278 -10.92 6.52 11.98
C SER A 278 -9.52 5.96 12.26
N GLY A 279 -9.29 4.75 11.79
CA GLY A 279 -8.02 4.06 11.65
C GLY A 279 -7.74 3.78 10.18
N HIS A 280 -7.24 2.58 9.87
CA HIS A 280 -6.70 2.22 8.55
C HIS A 280 -7.67 2.40 7.37
N GLN A 281 -8.98 2.29 7.59
CA GLN A 281 -10.00 2.37 6.53
C GLN A 281 -10.78 3.68 6.63
N MET A 282 -10.06 4.80 6.82
CA MET A 282 -10.60 6.15 6.95
C MET A 282 -11.65 6.54 5.90
N TYR A 283 -11.50 6.09 4.65
CA TYR A 283 -12.47 6.33 3.59
C TYR A 283 -13.82 5.62 3.81
N ILE A 284 -13.92 4.65 4.72
CA ILE A 284 -15.16 4.01 5.18
C ILE A 284 -15.58 4.54 6.55
N GLU A 285 -14.60 4.65 7.46
CA GLU A 285 -14.84 4.90 8.88
C GLU A 285 -15.21 6.37 9.16
N ASN A 286 -14.69 7.30 8.36
CA ASN A 286 -15.06 8.72 8.35
C ASN A 286 -14.97 9.26 6.91
N ASP A 287 -15.87 8.76 6.06
CA ASP A 287 -15.96 9.12 4.64
C ASP A 287 -16.13 10.62 4.42
N SER A 288 -16.95 11.30 5.23
CA SER A 288 -17.18 12.75 5.14
C SER A 288 -15.90 13.58 5.25
N SER A 289 -15.16 13.45 6.36
CA SER A 289 -13.91 14.22 6.55
C SER A 289 -12.83 13.80 5.54
N PHE A 290 -12.76 12.50 5.21
CA PHE A 290 -11.81 12.00 4.23
C PHE A 290 -12.10 12.57 2.82
N ASN A 291 -13.34 12.55 2.35
CA ASN A 291 -13.72 13.05 1.03
C ASN A 291 -13.51 14.56 0.90
N GLN A 292 -13.83 15.32 1.94
CA GLN A 292 -13.54 16.76 1.99
C GLN A 292 -12.03 17.03 1.89
N LEU A 293 -11.19 16.20 2.54
CA LEU A 293 -9.74 16.33 2.45
C LEU A 293 -9.22 16.02 1.05
N ILE A 294 -9.73 14.97 0.40
CA ILE A 294 -9.36 14.69 -0.99
C ILE A 294 -9.76 15.86 -1.90
N ALA A 295 -11.00 16.35 -1.79
CA ALA A 295 -11.45 17.50 -2.58
C ALA A 295 -10.60 18.76 -2.32
N LYS A 296 -10.22 19.02 -1.07
CA LYS A 296 -9.29 20.11 -0.71
C LYS A 296 -7.95 19.98 -1.42
N ILE A 297 -7.36 18.79 -1.42
CA ILE A 297 -6.07 18.52 -2.09
C ILE A 297 -6.22 18.71 -3.61
N LEU A 298 -7.26 18.12 -4.21
CA LEU A 298 -7.50 18.19 -5.67
C LEU A 298 -7.74 19.62 -6.15
N LEU A 299 -8.45 20.43 -5.36
CA LEU A 299 -8.77 21.83 -5.70
C LEU A 299 -7.70 22.82 -5.20
N ASN A 300 -6.62 22.34 -4.59
CA ASN A 300 -5.57 23.15 -3.96
C ASN A 300 -6.11 24.26 -3.04
N LYS A 301 -7.09 23.92 -2.20
CA LYS A 301 -7.70 24.86 -1.25
C LYS A 301 -6.93 24.85 0.08
N GLU A 302 -6.96 25.99 0.79
CA GLU A 302 -6.32 26.12 2.11
C GLU A 302 -7.29 25.99 3.30
N GLU A 303 -8.59 25.82 3.04
CA GLU A 303 -9.63 25.79 4.08
C GLU A 303 -9.43 24.66 5.11
N SER A 304 -9.72 24.93 6.38
CA SER A 304 -9.70 23.92 7.44
C SER A 304 -10.91 23.00 7.31
N ILE A 305 -10.70 21.70 7.49
CA ILE A 305 -11.77 20.69 7.46
C ILE A 305 -12.02 20.17 8.87
N GLN A 306 -13.28 20.17 9.30
CA GLN A 306 -13.64 19.61 10.60
C GLN A 306 -13.30 18.11 10.65
N GLY A 307 -12.62 17.69 11.72
CA GLY A 307 -12.19 16.30 11.89
C GLY A 307 -10.92 15.94 11.10
N VAL A 308 -10.24 16.90 10.48
CA VAL A 308 -8.93 16.71 9.84
C VAL A 308 -7.89 17.57 10.52
N TYR A 309 -6.76 16.96 10.87
CA TYR A 309 -5.63 17.63 11.50
C TYR A 309 -4.42 17.55 10.59
N THR A 310 -3.85 18.69 10.21
CA THR A 310 -2.47 18.71 9.67
C THR A 310 -1.52 18.49 10.84
N VAL A 311 -0.51 17.66 10.64
CA VAL A 311 0.49 17.37 11.66
C VAL A 311 1.85 17.79 11.16
N ASP A 312 2.54 18.58 11.97
CA ASP A 312 3.91 18.99 11.73
C ASP A 312 4.85 18.27 12.70
N ALA A 313 6.11 18.08 12.30
CA ALA A 313 7.09 17.30 13.07
C ALA A 313 7.42 17.92 14.44
N ASP A 314 7.37 19.25 14.55
CA ASP A 314 7.60 20.03 15.77
C ASP A 314 6.47 19.89 16.80
N GLN A 315 5.26 19.53 16.36
CA GLN A 315 4.09 19.34 17.22
C GLN A 315 4.02 17.95 17.86
N VAL A 316 4.89 17.01 17.44
CA VAL A 316 4.89 15.63 17.95
C VAL A 316 5.96 15.47 19.02
N GLU A 317 5.51 15.31 20.26
CA GLU A 317 6.38 15.12 21.42
C GLU A 317 7.35 13.94 21.21
N GLY A 318 8.65 14.20 21.42
CA GLY A 318 9.71 13.19 21.29
C GLY A 318 10.11 12.82 19.87
N PHE A 319 9.51 13.41 18.82
CA PHE A 319 9.80 13.05 17.44
C PHE A 319 11.27 13.30 17.03
N GLY A 320 11.85 14.43 17.46
CA GLY A 320 13.26 14.76 17.19
C GLY A 320 14.29 13.99 18.02
N GLN A 321 13.88 13.21 19.02
CA GLN A 321 14.77 12.38 19.86
C GLN A 321 14.80 10.91 19.41
N ALA A 322 13.93 10.52 18.48
CA ALA A 322 13.73 9.15 18.00
C ALA A 322 14.20 8.94 16.55
N GLN A 323 14.96 9.90 16.00
CA GLN A 323 15.60 9.80 14.68
C GLN A 323 16.93 9.06 14.76
#